data_AF-A0A378R1Z1-F1
#
_entry.id   AF-A0A378R1Z1-F1
#
_cell.length_a   1.000
_cell.length_b   1.000
_cell.length_c   1.000
_cell.angle_alpha   90.00
_cell.angle_beta   90.00
_cell.angle_gamma   90.00
#
_symmetry.space_group_name_H-M   'P 1'
#
loop_
_entity.id
_entity.type
_entity.pdbx_description
1 polymer ?
#
loop_
_entity_poly.entity_id
_entity_poly.type
_entity_poly.pdbx_seq_one_letter_code
_entity_poly.pdbx_strand_id
1 'polypeptide(L)'
;MNIHKNTRLLPHHREAIWTAYHKNKQSLTSLALEYKVSRPTIYKVLKLARVKLLKPQTSTNNRFKQAKYGIKRLAKIEKSIQDKLKRQAKRYNKSYPGEMVHVDTKRLPLLKGQSTNSPREYLFVAIDDYSRELYAAILPDKTAFSAAQFLVEQVIEPCPYQIDVIYSDNGTEFKGTTQHEFAKVCYDNHINQKFTKVGRPQTNGKAERVIRTLMELWHNQYEFVSSEHRKQELTRFLNFYNTVRPHSSLTKKDEITGKTLTFTPYEWLEFYFKQSVNNG
;
A
#
# COMPACT_ATOMS: atom_id res chain seq x y z
N MET A 1 2.83 26.09 -1.95
CA MET A 1 3.76 25.00 -2.31
C MET A 1 5.07 25.22 -1.56
N ASN A 2 5.25 24.55 -0.41
CA ASN A 2 6.44 24.71 0.42
C ASN A 2 7.56 23.85 -0.15
N ILE A 3 8.60 24.50 -0.68
CA ILE A 3 9.77 23.82 -1.22
C ILE A 3 10.54 23.17 -0.06
N HIS A 4 11.01 21.94 -0.27
CA HIS A 4 11.68 21.13 0.77
C HIS A 4 12.84 21.90 1.43
N LYS A 5 13.01 21.78 2.75
CA LYS A 5 14.01 22.51 3.58
C LYS A 5 15.47 22.40 3.10
N ASN A 6 15.78 21.42 2.26
CA ASN A 6 17.10 21.20 1.67
C ASN A 6 17.25 21.71 0.23
N THR A 7 16.29 22.50 -0.26
CA THR A 7 16.35 22.99 -1.64
C THR A 7 17.48 24.00 -1.77
N ARG A 8 18.40 23.69 -2.67
CA ARG A 8 19.57 24.51 -2.93
C ARG A 8 19.17 25.61 -3.91
N LEU A 9 19.25 26.86 -3.46
CA LEU A 9 19.17 28.01 -4.34
C LEU A 9 20.35 27.98 -5.32
N LEU A 10 20.02 28.09 -6.61
CA LEU A 10 20.96 28.12 -7.73
C LEU A 10 21.88 29.34 -7.63
N PRO A 11 23.08 29.31 -8.25
CA PRO A 11 24.04 30.42 -8.19
C PRO A 11 23.45 31.79 -8.59
N HIS A 12 22.66 31.84 -9.66
CA HIS A 12 22.00 33.07 -10.11
C HIS A 12 20.98 33.60 -9.09
N HIS A 13 20.24 32.72 -8.41
CA HIS A 13 19.35 33.14 -7.31
C HIS A 13 20.12 33.79 -6.16
N ARG A 14 21.36 33.36 -5.88
CA ARG A 14 22.16 33.94 -4.79
C ARG A 14 22.59 35.36 -5.10
N GLU A 15 22.96 35.62 -6.35
CA GLU A 15 23.33 36.95 -6.83
C GLU A 15 22.12 37.89 -6.89
N ALA A 16 20.97 37.39 -7.35
CA ALA A 16 19.71 38.12 -7.33
C ALA A 16 19.28 38.47 -5.88
N ILE A 17 19.32 37.51 -4.96
CA ILE A 17 19.00 37.73 -3.53
C ILE A 17 19.95 38.74 -2.89
N TRP A 18 21.25 38.66 -3.18
CA TRP A 18 22.24 39.62 -2.67
C TRP A 18 21.93 41.05 -3.15
N THR A 19 21.65 41.20 -4.45
CA THR A 19 21.32 42.48 -5.06
C THR A 19 20.01 43.05 -4.49
N ALA A 20 18.98 42.21 -4.39
CA ALA A 20 17.68 42.59 -3.86
C ALA A 20 17.73 43.00 -2.38
N TYR A 21 18.54 42.31 -1.58
CA TYR A 21 18.73 42.65 -0.17
C TYR A 21 19.57 43.92 0.04
N HIS A 22 20.70 44.07 -0.67
CA HIS A 22 21.63 45.18 -0.44
C HIS A 22 21.32 46.45 -1.24
N LYS A 23 20.89 46.33 -2.51
CA LYS A 23 20.58 47.50 -3.35
C LYS A 23 19.12 47.91 -3.22
N ASN A 24 18.20 46.95 -3.25
CA ASN A 24 16.76 47.23 -3.27
C ASN A 24 16.12 47.22 -1.86
N LYS A 25 16.93 47.03 -0.80
CA LYS A 25 16.53 47.00 0.62
C LYS A 25 15.32 46.09 0.92
N GLN A 26 15.14 45.01 0.16
CA GLN A 26 14.04 44.09 0.38
C GLN A 26 14.20 43.34 1.71
N SER A 27 13.09 43.10 2.40
CA SER A 27 13.10 42.38 3.67
C SER A 27 13.38 40.89 3.48
N LEU A 28 14.00 40.27 4.48
CA LEU A 28 14.26 38.82 4.48
C LEU A 28 12.98 37.99 4.36
N THR A 29 11.87 38.50 4.90
CA THR A 29 10.55 37.85 4.82
C THR A 29 10.03 37.88 3.39
N SER A 30 10.19 39.00 2.68
CA SER A 30 9.84 39.13 1.26
C SER A 30 10.62 38.14 0.39
N LEU A 31 11.94 38.08 0.58
CA LEU A 31 12.83 37.19 -0.17
C LEU A 31 12.53 35.70 0.11
N ALA A 32 12.21 35.36 1.36
CA ALA A 32 11.82 33.99 1.73
C ALA A 32 10.52 33.57 1.03
N LEU A 33 9.54 34.47 0.94
CA LEU A 33 8.27 34.23 0.25
C LEU A 33 8.45 34.11 -1.26
N GLU A 34 9.19 35.04 -1.87
CA GLU A 34 9.45 35.09 -3.32
C GLU A 34 10.13 33.80 -3.80
N TYR A 35 11.22 33.40 -3.14
CA TYR A 35 11.97 32.20 -3.49
C TYR A 35 11.39 30.92 -2.88
N LYS A 36 10.27 31.03 -2.15
CA LYS A 36 9.56 29.91 -1.48
C LYS A 36 10.48 29.07 -0.60
N VAL A 37 11.42 29.70 0.10
CA VAL A 37 12.38 29.03 1.00
C VAL A 37 12.32 29.57 2.41
N SER A 38 12.88 28.83 3.37
CA SER A 38 12.95 29.29 4.75
C SER A 38 13.86 30.53 4.90
N ARG A 39 13.52 31.43 5.84
CA ARG A 39 14.38 32.57 6.21
C ARG A 39 15.83 32.16 6.55
N PRO A 40 16.09 31.05 7.29
CA PRO A 40 17.45 30.53 7.48
C PRO A 40 18.20 30.22 6.17
N THR A 41 17.50 29.77 5.13
CA THR A 41 18.10 29.53 3.82
C THR A 41 18.57 30.84 3.18
N ILE A 42 17.76 31.90 3.26
CA ILE A 42 18.13 33.24 2.78
C ILE A 42 19.34 33.78 3.57
N TYR A 43 19.35 33.65 4.90
CA TYR A 43 20.49 34.04 5.73
C TYR A 43 21.79 33.33 5.33
N LYS A 44 21.73 32.01 5.08
CA LYS A 44 22.90 31.24 4.62
C LYS A 44 23.39 31.74 3.25
N VAL A 45 22.48 32.07 2.34
CA VAL A 45 22.81 32.61 1.03
C VAL A 45 23.50 33.97 1.14
N LEU A 46 22.95 34.90 1.93
CA LEU A 46 23.56 36.20 2.17
C LEU A 46 24.92 36.09 2.84
N LYS A 47 25.08 35.18 3.81
CA LYS A 47 26.37 34.88 4.45
C LYS A 47 27.40 34.39 3.43
N LEU A 48 27.01 33.53 2.50
CA LEU A 48 27.90 33.02 1.45
C LEU A 48 28.23 34.08 0.39
N ALA A 49 27.23 34.87 -0.03
CA ALA A 49 27.39 35.95 -1.00
C ALA A 49 28.30 37.07 -0.47
N ARG A 50 28.27 37.36 0.85
CA ARG A 50 29.19 38.30 1.51
C ARG A 50 30.67 37.92 1.33
N VAL A 51 30.97 36.62 1.26
CA VAL A 51 32.33 36.10 1.02
C VAL A 51 32.56 35.80 -0.47
N LYS A 52 31.74 36.38 -1.37
CA LYS A 52 31.77 36.19 -2.84
C LYS A 52 31.67 34.72 -3.30
N LEU A 53 31.14 33.82 -2.45
CA LEU A 53 30.93 32.41 -2.76
C LEU A 53 29.60 32.18 -3.50
N LEU A 54 29.52 32.75 -4.71
CA LEU A 54 28.31 32.74 -5.55
C LEU A 54 28.15 31.41 -6.31
N LYS A 55 29.25 30.71 -6.59
CA LYS A 55 29.23 29.39 -7.27
C LYS A 55 29.19 28.24 -6.25
N PRO A 56 28.60 27.07 -6.60
CA PRO A 56 28.69 25.89 -5.75
C PRO A 56 30.16 25.48 -5.68
N GLN A 57 30.71 25.35 -4.48
CA GLN A 57 32.08 24.89 -4.34
C GLN A 57 32.18 23.45 -4.88
N THR A 58 33.12 23.24 -5.80
CA THR A 58 33.53 21.88 -6.15
C THR A 58 34.21 21.27 -4.93
N SER A 59 33.96 19.98 -4.67
CA SER A 59 34.63 19.29 -3.56
C SER A 59 36.14 19.44 -3.73
N THR A 60 36.85 19.87 -2.68
CA THR A 60 38.32 19.97 -2.71
C THR A 60 38.99 18.60 -2.76
N ASN A 61 38.28 17.53 -2.42
CA ASN A 61 38.78 16.18 -2.42
C ASN A 61 38.77 15.61 -3.86
N ASN A 62 39.98 15.31 -4.37
CA ASN A 62 40.22 14.82 -5.72
C ASN A 62 39.38 13.59 -6.09
N ARG A 63 39.02 12.75 -5.11
CA ARG A 63 38.13 11.60 -5.31
C ARG A 63 36.79 12.00 -5.94
N PHE A 64 36.22 13.13 -5.52
CA PHE A 64 34.91 13.59 -5.97
C PHE A 64 34.95 14.49 -7.21
N LYS A 65 36.14 14.98 -7.61
CA LYS A 65 36.36 15.75 -8.85
C LYS A 65 36.54 14.87 -10.09
N GLN A 66 36.92 13.60 -9.92
CA GLN A 66 37.16 12.70 -11.05
C GLN A 66 35.85 12.30 -11.73
N ALA A 67 35.81 12.42 -13.07
CA ALA A 67 34.71 11.93 -13.90
C ALA A 67 34.38 10.46 -13.60
N LYS A 68 35.41 9.65 -13.35
CA LYS A 68 35.29 8.24 -12.91
C LYS A 68 34.38 8.07 -11.68
N TYR A 69 34.46 8.98 -10.70
CA TYR A 69 33.62 8.92 -9.50
C TYR A 69 32.20 9.39 -9.77
N GLY A 70 32.03 10.44 -10.58
CA GLY A 70 30.72 10.90 -11.06
C GLY A 70 29.96 9.79 -11.82
N ILE A 71 30.63 9.12 -12.75
CA ILE A 71 30.09 8.00 -13.55
C ILE A 71 29.73 6.81 -12.64
N LYS A 72 30.61 6.43 -11.70
CA LYS A 72 30.29 5.37 -10.72
C LYS A 72 29.06 5.68 -9.87
N ARG A 73 28.88 6.94 -9.48
CA ARG A 73 27.71 7.39 -8.71
C ARG A 73 26.43 7.35 -9.55
N LEU A 74 26.50 7.80 -10.81
CA LEU A 74 25.38 7.72 -11.75
C LEU A 74 24.96 6.27 -11.99
N ALA A 75 25.90 5.38 -12.31
CA ALA A 75 25.63 3.95 -12.51
C ALA A 75 24.97 3.29 -11.28
N LYS A 76 25.38 3.68 -10.06
CA LYS A 76 24.74 3.20 -8.82
C LYS A 76 23.30 3.69 -8.68
N ILE A 77 23.03 4.94 -9.04
CA ILE A 77 21.68 5.52 -9.00
C ILE A 77 20.80 4.86 -10.07
N GLU A 78 21.28 4.73 -11.30
CA GLU A 78 20.59 4.05 -12.40
C GLU A 78 20.26 2.61 -12.03
N LYS A 79 21.22 1.85 -11.49
CA LYS A 79 20.98 0.49 -10.99
C LYS A 79 19.93 0.46 -9.89
N SER A 80 19.96 1.40 -8.94
CA SER A 80 18.95 1.48 -7.88
C SER A 80 17.56 1.82 -8.41
N ILE A 81 17.46 2.69 -9.43
CA ILE A 81 16.19 3.01 -10.09
C ILE A 81 15.69 1.79 -10.86
N GLN A 82 16.57 1.14 -11.62
CA GLN A 82 16.24 -0.06 -12.39
C GLN A 82 15.82 -1.21 -11.48
N ASP A 83 16.48 -1.42 -10.34
CA ASP A 83 16.10 -2.43 -9.35
C ASP A 83 14.75 -2.09 -8.70
N LYS A 84 14.46 -0.80 -8.47
CA LYS A 84 13.15 -0.35 -7.96
C LYS A 84 12.05 -0.58 -8.99
N LEU A 85 12.30 -0.26 -10.26
CA LEU A 85 11.39 -0.50 -11.37
C LEU A 85 11.17 -2.00 -11.61
N LYS A 86 12.23 -2.81 -11.57
CA LYS A 86 12.14 -4.27 -11.64
C LYS A 86 11.36 -4.85 -10.47
N ARG A 87 11.57 -4.37 -9.23
CA ARG A 87 10.78 -4.80 -8.06
C ARG A 87 9.31 -4.39 -8.16
N GLN A 88 9.02 -3.23 -8.75
CA GLN A 88 7.65 -2.79 -9.03
C GLN A 88 7.00 -3.62 -10.14
N ALA A 89 7.71 -3.89 -11.24
CA ALA A 89 7.24 -4.72 -12.34
C ALA A 89 7.10 -6.21 -11.95
N LYS A 90 7.90 -6.70 -11.00
CA LYS A 90 7.85 -8.07 -10.48
C LYS A 90 6.83 -8.26 -9.36
N ARG A 91 6.14 -7.20 -8.92
CA ARG A 91 4.91 -7.35 -8.15
C ARG A 91 3.87 -7.86 -9.14
N TYR A 92 3.63 -9.18 -9.11
CA TYR A 92 2.52 -9.80 -9.82
C TYR A 92 1.25 -9.03 -9.47
N ASN A 93 0.80 -8.19 -10.40
CA ASN A 93 -0.58 -7.76 -10.41
C ASN A 93 -1.25 -8.76 -11.33
N LYS A 94 -2.28 -9.41 -10.80
CA LYS A 94 -3.15 -10.28 -11.58
C LYS A 94 -3.82 -9.49 -12.70
N SER A 95 -4.27 -10.18 -13.73
CA SER A 95 -4.80 -9.58 -14.96
C SER A 95 -6.32 -9.42 -14.92
N TYR A 96 -7.01 -10.23 -14.12
CA TYR A 96 -8.46 -10.21 -13.97
C TYR A 96 -8.88 -10.54 -12.52
N PRO A 97 -10.10 -10.14 -12.11
CA PRO A 97 -10.68 -10.53 -10.82
C PRO A 97 -10.76 -12.05 -10.70
N GLY A 98 -10.37 -12.62 -9.55
CA GLY A 98 -10.48 -14.05 -9.30
C GLY A 98 -9.30 -14.90 -9.76
N GLU A 99 -8.35 -14.35 -10.53
CA GLU A 99 -7.14 -15.09 -10.94
C GLU A 99 -6.33 -15.56 -9.70
N MET A 100 -6.37 -14.79 -8.61
CA MET A 100 -5.79 -15.20 -7.33
C MET A 100 -6.40 -14.42 -6.18
N VAL A 101 -6.96 -15.15 -5.22
CA VAL A 101 -7.47 -14.61 -3.96
C VAL A 101 -6.53 -15.03 -2.83
N HIS A 102 -6.04 -14.05 -2.08
CA HIS A 102 -5.16 -14.27 -0.94
C HIS A 102 -5.97 -14.45 0.34
N VAL A 103 -5.78 -15.58 1.04
CA VAL A 103 -6.43 -15.86 2.32
C VAL A 103 -5.44 -15.89 3.48
N ASP A 104 -5.91 -15.47 4.65
CA ASP A 104 -5.13 -15.48 5.90
C ASP A 104 -6.06 -15.45 7.12
N THR A 105 -5.54 -15.85 8.28
CA THR A 105 -6.28 -15.85 9.56
C THR A 105 -5.58 -15.02 10.62
N LYS A 106 -6.38 -14.34 11.44
CA LYS A 106 -5.89 -13.60 12.61
C LYS A 106 -6.70 -13.93 13.85
N ARG A 107 -6.03 -14.44 14.87
CA ARG A 107 -6.60 -14.52 16.23
C ARG A 107 -6.90 -13.13 16.77
N LEU A 108 -8.16 -12.87 17.14
CA LEU A 108 -8.59 -11.59 17.69
C LEU A 108 -8.31 -11.49 19.20
N PRO A 109 -8.10 -10.26 19.71
CA PRO A 109 -8.11 -9.98 21.15
C PRO A 109 -9.43 -10.40 21.82
N LEU A 110 -9.37 -10.63 23.13
CA LEU A 110 -10.56 -10.83 23.96
C LEU A 110 -11.35 -9.52 24.04
N LEU A 111 -12.66 -9.65 24.23
CA LEU A 111 -13.49 -8.51 24.62
C LEU A 111 -13.13 -8.05 26.03
N LYS A 112 -13.43 -6.78 26.29
CA LYS A 112 -13.34 -6.21 27.63
C LYS A 112 -14.25 -6.99 28.57
N GLY A 113 -13.71 -7.44 29.70
CA GLY A 113 -14.43 -8.23 30.69
C GLY A 113 -14.43 -9.75 30.47
N GLN A 114 -13.87 -10.26 29.37
CA GLN A 114 -13.68 -11.70 29.20
C GLN A 114 -12.43 -12.21 29.93
N SER A 115 -12.53 -13.43 30.46
CA SER A 115 -11.42 -14.11 31.13
C SER A 115 -10.34 -14.53 30.14
N THR A 116 -9.09 -14.61 30.60
CA THR A 116 -7.95 -15.09 29.78
C THR A 116 -8.17 -16.48 29.20
N ASN A 117 -8.99 -17.30 29.86
CA ASN A 117 -9.36 -18.66 29.46
C ASN A 117 -10.58 -18.73 28.54
N SER A 118 -11.23 -17.59 28.25
CA SER A 118 -12.35 -17.56 27.30
C SER A 118 -11.89 -17.96 25.89
N PRO A 119 -12.75 -18.65 25.12
CA PRO A 119 -12.42 -19.04 23.75
C PRO A 119 -12.11 -17.80 22.91
N ARG A 120 -11.12 -17.94 22.03
CA ARG A 120 -10.65 -16.87 21.15
C ARG A 120 -11.40 -16.94 19.83
N GLU A 121 -11.83 -15.80 19.34
CA GLU A 121 -12.37 -15.68 18.00
C GLU A 121 -11.27 -15.46 16.97
N TYR A 122 -11.53 -15.89 15.73
CA TYR A 122 -10.60 -15.82 14.63
C TYR A 122 -11.23 -15.04 13.48
N LEU A 123 -10.51 -14.02 13.03
CA LEU A 123 -10.83 -13.27 11.82
C LEU A 123 -10.23 -13.99 10.63
N PHE A 124 -11.08 -14.48 9.73
CA PHE A 124 -10.70 -14.97 8.42
C PHE A 124 -10.81 -13.83 7.42
N VAL A 125 -9.84 -13.73 6.52
CA VAL A 125 -9.79 -12.69 5.49
C VAL A 125 -9.47 -13.33 4.15
N ALA A 126 -10.16 -12.88 3.10
CA ALA A 126 -9.83 -13.14 1.71
C ALA A 126 -9.76 -11.79 0.96
N ILE A 127 -8.70 -11.57 0.19
CA ILE A 127 -8.58 -10.40 -0.67
C ILE A 127 -8.19 -10.79 -2.09
N ASP A 128 -8.97 -10.32 -3.05
CA ASP A 128 -8.63 -10.48 -4.46
C ASP A 128 -7.41 -9.63 -4.83
N ASP A 129 -6.48 -10.24 -5.56
CA ASP A 129 -5.21 -9.64 -5.91
C ASP A 129 -5.36 -8.47 -6.90
N TYR A 130 -6.33 -8.58 -7.81
CA TYR A 130 -6.60 -7.63 -8.88
C TYR A 130 -7.44 -6.45 -8.39
N SER A 131 -8.68 -6.72 -8.01
CA SER A 131 -9.72 -5.75 -7.66
C SER A 131 -9.56 -5.17 -6.26
N ARG A 132 -8.83 -5.88 -5.38
CA ARG A 132 -8.77 -5.59 -3.94
C ARG A 132 -10.09 -5.72 -3.22
N GLU A 133 -11.06 -6.41 -3.81
CA GLU A 133 -12.27 -6.76 -3.10
C GLU A 133 -11.93 -7.62 -1.86
N LEU A 134 -12.51 -7.22 -0.74
CA LEU A 134 -12.20 -7.77 0.57
C LEU A 134 -13.42 -8.51 1.13
N TYR A 135 -13.20 -9.75 1.53
CA TYR A 135 -14.12 -10.56 2.30
C TYR A 135 -13.52 -10.87 3.66
N ALA A 136 -14.33 -10.85 4.72
CA ALA A 136 -13.87 -11.25 6.04
C ALA A 136 -15.02 -11.74 6.91
N ALA A 137 -14.73 -12.67 7.82
CA ALA A 137 -15.68 -13.14 8.81
C ALA A 137 -15.00 -13.49 10.13
N ILE A 138 -15.77 -13.48 11.22
CA ILE A 138 -15.31 -13.87 12.55
C ILE A 138 -15.91 -15.23 12.89
N LEU A 139 -15.04 -16.22 13.07
CA LEU A 139 -15.41 -17.60 13.39
C LEU A 139 -14.90 -18.00 14.79
N PRO A 140 -15.54 -18.98 15.44
CA PRO A 140 -15.24 -19.37 16.83
C PRO A 140 -13.90 -20.09 16.98
N ASP A 141 -13.34 -20.63 15.91
CA ASP A 141 -12.10 -21.40 15.94
C ASP A 141 -11.29 -21.26 14.63
N LYS A 142 -10.12 -21.89 14.62
CA LYS A 142 -9.15 -21.88 13.52
C LYS A 142 -9.03 -23.28 12.88
N THR A 143 -10.16 -23.95 12.66
CA THR A 143 -10.20 -25.29 12.07
C THR A 143 -10.32 -25.25 10.53
N ALA A 144 -10.01 -26.36 9.88
CA ALA A 144 -10.21 -26.56 8.45
C ALA A 144 -11.69 -26.46 8.06
N PHE A 145 -12.60 -26.93 8.92
CA PHE A 145 -14.05 -26.80 8.75
C PHE A 145 -14.48 -25.33 8.74
N SER A 146 -14.07 -24.54 9.75
CA SER A 146 -14.34 -23.11 9.80
C SER A 146 -13.77 -22.37 8.58
N ALA A 147 -12.55 -22.70 8.15
CA ALA A 147 -11.97 -22.13 6.94
C ALA A 147 -12.80 -22.46 5.69
N ALA A 148 -13.30 -23.69 5.58
CA ALA A 148 -14.12 -24.15 4.46
C ALA A 148 -15.47 -23.42 4.43
N GLN A 149 -16.12 -23.29 5.59
CA GLN A 149 -17.36 -22.53 5.74
C GLN A 149 -17.17 -21.07 5.34
N PHE A 150 -16.09 -20.43 5.81
CA PHE A 150 -15.73 -19.07 5.39
C PHE A 150 -15.59 -18.97 3.87
N LEU A 151 -14.85 -19.89 3.24
CA LEU A 151 -14.63 -19.88 1.80
C LEU A 151 -15.94 -19.99 1.02
N VAL A 152 -16.86 -20.87 1.41
CA VAL A 152 -18.15 -21.02 0.73
C VAL A 152 -19.04 -19.80 0.96
N GLU A 153 -19.41 -19.54 2.21
CA GLU A 153 -20.49 -18.62 2.56
C GLU A 153 -20.10 -17.15 2.39
N GLN A 154 -18.82 -16.82 2.58
CA GLN A 154 -18.36 -15.43 2.66
C GLN A 154 -17.53 -15.01 1.47
N VAL A 155 -17.04 -15.97 0.68
CA VAL A 155 -16.20 -15.69 -0.49
C VAL A 155 -16.89 -16.18 -1.75
N ILE A 156 -17.09 -17.48 -1.94
CA ILE A 156 -17.59 -18.05 -3.19
C ILE A 156 -19.02 -17.60 -3.50
N GLU A 157 -19.95 -17.79 -2.57
CA GLU A 157 -21.38 -17.44 -2.78
C GLU A 157 -21.62 -15.96 -3.13
N PRO A 158 -21.01 -14.98 -2.44
CA PRO A 158 -21.19 -13.57 -2.78
C PRO A 158 -20.28 -13.07 -3.91
N CYS A 159 -19.31 -13.86 -4.38
CA CYS A 159 -18.36 -13.40 -5.39
C CYS A 159 -19.00 -13.34 -6.78
N PRO A 160 -18.94 -12.18 -7.48
CA PRO A 160 -19.55 -12.04 -8.80
C PRO A 160 -18.70 -12.64 -9.94
N TYR A 161 -17.57 -13.30 -9.63
CA TYR A 161 -16.65 -13.88 -10.59
C TYR A 161 -16.10 -15.23 -10.12
N GLN A 162 -15.62 -16.04 -11.06
CA GLN A 162 -14.97 -17.30 -10.75
C GLN A 162 -13.61 -17.07 -10.10
N ILE A 163 -13.29 -17.85 -9.07
CA ILE A 163 -11.99 -17.84 -8.40
C ILE A 163 -11.17 -19.01 -8.94
N ASP A 164 -10.02 -18.74 -9.55
CA ASP A 164 -9.16 -19.78 -10.12
C ASP A 164 -8.15 -20.32 -9.12
N VAL A 165 -7.67 -19.44 -8.23
CA VAL A 165 -6.63 -19.77 -7.27
C VAL A 165 -6.90 -19.14 -5.92
N ILE A 166 -6.88 -19.97 -4.88
CA ILE A 166 -6.72 -19.52 -3.50
C ILE A 166 -5.25 -19.64 -3.10
N TYR A 167 -4.71 -18.54 -2.58
CA TYR A 167 -3.32 -18.43 -2.14
C TYR A 167 -3.25 -18.19 -0.63
N SER A 168 -2.65 -19.14 0.11
CA SER A 168 -2.55 -19.07 1.57
C SER A 168 -1.12 -19.30 2.06
N ASP A 169 -0.91 -19.13 3.37
CA ASP A 169 0.26 -19.71 4.03
C ASP A 169 0.08 -21.23 4.23
N ASN A 170 1.07 -21.87 4.86
CA ASN A 170 1.01 -23.32 5.15
C ASN A 170 0.29 -23.62 6.48
N GLY A 171 -0.63 -22.75 6.92
CA GLY A 171 -1.44 -22.97 8.11
C GLY A 171 -2.27 -24.25 8.00
N THR A 172 -2.46 -24.93 9.14
CA THR A 172 -3.20 -26.20 9.23
C THR A 172 -4.69 -26.04 8.93
N GLU A 173 -5.20 -24.83 8.94
CA GLU A 173 -6.57 -24.50 8.54
C GLU A 173 -6.76 -24.47 7.02
N PHE A 174 -5.68 -24.28 6.25
CA PHE A 174 -5.71 -24.19 4.79
C PHE A 174 -5.06 -25.40 4.12
N LYS A 175 -4.08 -26.02 4.80
CA LYS A 175 -3.28 -27.10 4.25
C LYS A 175 -3.45 -28.38 5.07
N GLY A 176 -3.91 -29.43 4.40
CA GLY A 176 -3.99 -30.77 4.96
C GLY A 176 -3.96 -31.86 3.89
N THR A 177 -4.35 -33.07 4.29
CA THR A 177 -4.44 -34.25 3.41
C THR A 177 -5.74 -34.25 2.60
N THR A 178 -6.02 -35.33 1.87
CA THR A 178 -7.20 -35.46 0.99
C THR A 178 -8.55 -35.33 1.70
N GLN A 179 -8.60 -35.54 3.01
CA GLN A 179 -9.83 -35.39 3.82
C GLN A 179 -9.98 -33.98 4.42
N HIS A 180 -9.08 -33.06 4.12
CA HIS A 180 -9.12 -31.70 4.64
C HIS A 180 -10.27 -30.91 4.02
N GLU A 181 -11.19 -30.42 4.85
CA GLU A 181 -12.47 -29.83 4.44
C GLU A 181 -12.28 -28.62 3.51
N PHE A 182 -11.32 -27.75 3.83
CA PHE A 182 -10.98 -26.61 2.97
C PHE A 182 -10.50 -27.08 1.59
N ALA A 183 -9.72 -28.17 1.56
CA ALA A 183 -9.15 -28.64 0.31
C ALA A 183 -10.21 -29.29 -0.57
N LYS A 184 -11.17 -29.98 0.05
CA LYS A 184 -12.35 -30.52 -0.60
C LYS A 184 -13.21 -29.41 -1.20
N VAL A 185 -13.52 -28.35 -0.44
CA VAL A 185 -14.28 -27.20 -0.97
C VAL A 185 -13.57 -26.57 -2.18
N CYS A 186 -12.25 -26.36 -2.11
CA CYS A 186 -11.51 -25.86 -3.26
C CYS A 186 -11.63 -26.80 -4.46
N TYR A 187 -11.49 -28.11 -4.26
CA TYR A 187 -11.61 -29.09 -5.34
C TYR A 187 -13.01 -29.10 -5.97
N ASP A 188 -14.06 -29.14 -5.14
CA ASP A 188 -15.46 -29.21 -5.56
C ASP A 188 -15.88 -27.93 -6.33
N ASN A 189 -15.24 -26.80 -6.07
CA ASN A 189 -15.48 -25.53 -6.77
C ASN A 189 -14.46 -25.23 -7.88
N HIS A 190 -13.64 -26.22 -8.27
CA HIS A 190 -12.60 -26.09 -9.30
C HIS A 190 -11.55 -24.99 -9.03
N ILE A 191 -11.30 -24.71 -7.75
CA ILE A 191 -10.34 -23.71 -7.27
C ILE A 191 -8.99 -24.39 -6.99
N ASN A 192 -7.93 -23.91 -7.63
CA ASN A 192 -6.59 -24.40 -7.34
C ASN A 192 -6.05 -23.79 -6.04
N GLN A 193 -5.40 -24.60 -5.21
CA GLN A 193 -4.70 -24.08 -4.03
C GLN A 193 -3.21 -23.85 -4.32
N LYS A 194 -2.71 -22.71 -3.87
CA LYS A 194 -1.28 -22.38 -3.89
C LYS A 194 -0.84 -21.91 -2.51
N PHE A 195 0.38 -22.27 -2.13
CA PHE A 195 0.91 -21.98 -0.81
C PHE A 195 2.17 -21.12 -0.90
N THR A 196 2.41 -20.33 0.15
CA THR A 196 3.70 -19.66 0.32
C THR A 196 4.85 -20.67 0.33
N LYS A 197 5.98 -20.29 -0.30
CA LYS A 197 7.21 -21.07 -0.19
C LYS A 197 7.74 -20.94 1.24
N VAL A 198 8.15 -22.08 1.81
CA VAL A 198 8.80 -22.14 3.13
C VAL A 198 9.99 -21.16 3.17
N GLY A 199 10.06 -20.34 4.21
CA GLY A 199 11.12 -19.34 4.40
C GLY A 199 10.98 -18.05 3.56
N ARG A 200 9.86 -17.85 2.83
CA ARG A 200 9.57 -16.61 2.06
C ARG A 200 8.17 -16.04 2.38
N PRO A 201 7.94 -15.56 3.61
CA PRO A 201 6.63 -15.08 4.07
C PRO A 201 6.11 -13.87 3.26
N GLN A 202 7.00 -13.11 2.62
CA GLN A 202 6.70 -11.89 1.88
C GLN A 202 5.66 -12.05 0.74
N THR A 203 5.34 -13.28 0.34
CA THR A 203 4.42 -13.55 -0.78
C THR A 203 2.94 -13.46 -0.40
N ASN A 204 2.54 -13.72 0.86
CA ASN A 204 1.16 -13.50 1.32
C ASN A 204 0.92 -12.08 1.87
N GLY A 205 1.84 -11.14 1.59
CA GLY A 205 1.82 -9.80 2.19
C GLY A 205 0.60 -8.94 1.84
N LYS A 206 -0.26 -9.37 0.89
CA LYS A 206 -1.53 -8.70 0.56
C LYS A 206 -2.56 -8.94 1.66
N ALA A 207 -2.84 -10.21 2.00
CA ALA A 207 -3.74 -10.54 3.10
C ALA A 207 -3.23 -10.01 4.45
N GLU A 208 -1.94 -10.19 4.76
CA GLU A 208 -1.33 -9.64 5.99
C GLU A 208 -1.46 -8.11 6.08
N ARG A 209 -1.29 -7.39 4.96
CA ARG A 209 -1.45 -5.93 4.94
C ARG A 209 -2.88 -5.54 5.25
N VAL A 210 -3.86 -6.26 4.71
CA VAL A 210 -5.27 -5.98 4.91
C VAL A 210 -5.71 -6.30 6.33
N ILE A 211 -5.24 -7.41 6.91
CA ILE A 211 -5.45 -7.72 8.32
C ILE A 211 -4.96 -6.55 9.19
N ARG A 212 -3.76 -6.05 8.92
CA ARG A 212 -3.26 -4.86 9.65
C ARG A 212 -4.16 -3.64 9.44
N THR A 213 -4.64 -3.40 8.22
CA THR A 213 -5.58 -2.29 7.95
C THR A 213 -6.91 -2.45 8.69
N LEU A 214 -7.48 -3.66 8.74
CA LEU A 214 -8.66 -3.99 9.55
C LEU A 214 -8.41 -3.72 11.03
N MET A 215 -7.24 -4.11 11.55
CA MET A 215 -6.90 -3.83 12.95
C MET A 215 -6.77 -2.32 13.22
N GLU A 216 -6.06 -1.59 12.35
CA GLU A 216 -5.78 -0.16 12.51
C GLU A 216 -7.04 0.71 12.39
N LEU A 217 -7.89 0.44 11.39
CA LEU A 217 -9.01 1.32 11.02
C LEU A 217 -10.36 0.87 11.59
N TRP A 218 -10.51 -0.41 11.92
CA TRP A 218 -11.74 -0.94 12.49
C TRP A 218 -11.51 -1.39 13.93
N HIS A 219 -10.79 -2.48 14.16
CA HIS A 219 -10.75 -3.10 15.49
C HIS A 219 -10.26 -2.14 16.59
N ASN A 220 -9.24 -1.33 16.30
CA ASN A 220 -8.67 -0.40 17.29
C ASN A 220 -9.47 0.89 17.48
N GLN A 221 -10.48 1.15 16.63
CA GLN A 221 -11.30 2.36 16.70
C GLN A 221 -12.61 2.16 17.48
N TYR A 222 -12.94 0.91 17.84
CA TYR A 222 -14.22 0.56 18.45
C TYR A 222 -14.02 -0.20 19.76
N GLU A 223 -14.87 0.08 20.75
CA GLU A 223 -15.06 -0.81 21.91
C GLU A 223 -16.26 -1.72 21.65
N PHE A 224 -16.03 -3.02 21.53
CA PHE A 224 -17.08 -3.98 21.23
C PHE A 224 -17.78 -4.48 22.50
N VAL A 225 -19.09 -4.24 22.60
CA VAL A 225 -19.95 -4.71 23.69
C VAL A 225 -20.12 -6.24 23.70
N SER A 226 -20.22 -6.87 22.52
CA SER A 226 -20.42 -8.33 22.38
C SER A 226 -19.73 -8.87 21.13
N SER A 227 -19.66 -10.21 21.02
CA SER A 227 -19.20 -10.89 19.80
C SER A 227 -20.08 -10.51 18.61
N GLU A 228 -21.40 -10.52 18.80
CA GLU A 228 -22.37 -10.18 17.76
C GLU A 228 -22.21 -8.73 17.29
N HIS A 229 -22.06 -7.79 18.22
CA HIS A 229 -21.78 -6.40 17.88
C HIS A 229 -20.47 -6.27 17.08
N ARG A 230 -19.43 -7.03 17.42
CA ARG A 230 -18.18 -7.04 16.66
C ARG A 230 -18.37 -7.53 15.22
N LYS A 231 -19.16 -8.57 15.00
CA LYS A 231 -19.49 -9.10 13.66
C LYS A 231 -20.28 -8.09 12.82
N GLN A 232 -21.24 -7.41 13.44
CA GLN A 232 -22.02 -6.36 12.79
C GLN A 232 -21.15 -5.18 12.36
N GLU A 233 -20.26 -4.70 13.23
CA GLU A 233 -19.32 -3.63 12.90
C GLU A 233 -18.31 -4.05 11.83
N LEU A 234 -17.87 -5.31 11.82
CA LEU A 234 -17.03 -5.84 10.74
C LEU A 234 -17.76 -5.72 9.39
N THR A 235 -19.02 -6.13 9.32
CA THR A 235 -19.83 -6.06 8.10
C THR A 235 -19.96 -4.63 7.60
N ARG A 236 -20.21 -3.67 8.49
CA ARG A 236 -20.24 -2.23 8.15
C ARG A 236 -18.90 -1.76 7.60
N PHE A 237 -17.79 -2.18 8.21
CA PHE A 237 -16.46 -1.83 7.73
C PHE A 237 -16.15 -2.42 6.35
N LEU A 238 -16.55 -3.68 6.07
CA LEU A 238 -16.37 -4.30 4.77
C LEU A 238 -17.11 -3.53 3.67
N ASN A 239 -18.35 -3.12 3.93
CA ASN A 239 -19.10 -2.27 3.02
C ASN A 239 -18.35 -0.95 2.76
N PHE A 240 -17.91 -0.26 3.81
CA PHE A 240 -17.11 0.96 3.66
C PHE A 240 -15.82 0.73 2.86
N TYR A 241 -15.09 -0.35 3.12
CA TYR A 241 -13.85 -0.68 2.44
C TYR A 241 -14.05 -0.93 0.94
N ASN A 242 -15.09 -1.68 0.58
CA ASN A 242 -15.35 -2.11 -0.79
C ASN A 242 -16.08 -1.05 -1.63
N THR A 243 -16.93 -0.20 -1.03
CA THR A 243 -17.79 0.71 -1.81
C THR A 243 -17.47 2.18 -1.63
N VAL A 244 -16.86 2.58 -0.52
CA VAL A 244 -16.64 4.01 -0.20
C VAL A 244 -15.17 4.40 -0.23
N ARG A 245 -14.26 3.52 0.18
CA ARG A 245 -12.84 3.85 0.39
C ARG A 245 -12.01 3.65 -0.89
N PRO A 246 -11.44 4.70 -1.49
CA PRO A 246 -10.55 4.53 -2.64
C PRO A 246 -9.19 3.94 -2.23
N HIS A 247 -8.59 3.14 -3.10
CA HIS A 247 -7.30 2.49 -2.84
C HIS A 247 -6.22 3.02 -3.77
N SER A 248 -5.07 3.37 -3.21
CA SER A 248 -3.92 3.88 -3.98
C SER A 248 -3.32 2.86 -4.95
N SER A 249 -3.63 1.57 -4.79
CA SER A 249 -3.27 0.52 -5.74
C SER A 249 -4.20 0.46 -6.96
N LEU A 250 -5.41 1.00 -6.86
CA LEU A 250 -6.43 0.98 -7.91
C LEU A 250 -6.50 2.35 -8.57
N THR A 251 -5.63 2.58 -9.55
CA THR A 251 -5.52 3.88 -10.20
C THR A 251 -5.51 3.77 -11.71
N LYS A 252 -6.11 4.76 -12.37
CA LYS A 252 -5.97 5.02 -13.81
C LYS A 252 -5.62 6.47 -14.04
N LYS A 253 -4.92 6.74 -15.13
CA LYS A 253 -4.69 8.10 -15.59
C LYS A 253 -5.83 8.50 -16.50
N ASP A 254 -6.49 9.59 -16.18
CA ASP A 254 -7.46 10.23 -17.06
C ASP A 254 -6.72 10.81 -18.26
N GLU A 255 -7.09 10.38 -19.47
CA GLU A 255 -6.45 10.79 -20.72
C GLU A 255 -6.77 12.25 -21.07
N ILE A 256 -7.93 12.77 -20.64
CA ILE A 256 -8.39 14.12 -20.94
C ILE A 256 -7.77 15.12 -19.97
N THR A 257 -7.90 14.86 -18.67
CA THR A 257 -7.42 15.81 -17.63
C THR A 257 -5.98 15.56 -17.19
N GLY A 258 -5.40 14.41 -17.54
CA GLY A 258 -4.07 13.99 -17.12
C GLY A 258 -3.96 13.60 -15.63
N LYS A 259 -5.05 13.70 -14.86
CA LYS A 259 -5.08 13.40 -13.42
C LYS A 259 -5.09 11.90 -13.16
N THR A 260 -4.53 11.49 -12.03
CA THR A 260 -4.65 10.11 -11.55
C THR A 260 -5.93 9.97 -10.75
N LEU A 261 -6.85 9.14 -11.24
CA LEU A 261 -8.07 8.75 -10.54
C LEU A 261 -7.77 7.52 -9.68
N THR A 262 -8.31 7.50 -8.46
CA THR A 262 -8.25 6.38 -7.51
C THR A 262 -9.64 5.82 -7.31
N PHE A 263 -9.78 4.50 -7.30
CA PHE A 263 -11.07 3.82 -7.28
C PHE A 263 -11.26 2.98 -6.03
N THR A 264 -12.51 2.74 -5.67
CA THR A 264 -12.90 1.67 -4.73
C THR A 264 -12.84 0.30 -5.42
N PRO A 265 -12.79 -0.82 -4.67
CA PRO A 265 -12.86 -2.16 -5.28
C PRO A 265 -14.12 -2.36 -6.11
N TYR A 266 -15.27 -1.89 -5.61
CA TYR A 266 -16.54 -1.94 -6.31
C TYR A 266 -16.51 -1.19 -7.65
N GLU A 267 -16.05 0.07 -7.64
CA GLU A 267 -15.91 0.85 -8.88
C GLU A 267 -14.96 0.17 -9.87
N TRP A 268 -13.86 -0.41 -9.37
CA TRP A 268 -12.88 -1.10 -10.20
C TRP A 268 -13.46 -2.34 -10.90
N LEU A 269 -14.26 -3.13 -10.18
CA LEU A 269 -14.98 -4.28 -10.73
C LEU A 269 -16.04 -3.85 -11.75
N GLU A 270 -16.81 -2.81 -11.44
CA GLU A 270 -17.78 -2.21 -12.37
C GLU A 270 -17.12 -1.82 -13.70
N PHE A 271 -15.93 -1.21 -13.65
CA PHE A 271 -15.17 -0.90 -14.86
C PHE A 271 -14.74 -2.16 -15.63
N TYR A 272 -14.29 -3.19 -14.92
CA TYR A 272 -13.86 -4.44 -15.54
C TYR A 272 -15.03 -5.11 -16.29
N PHE A 273 -16.17 -5.28 -15.62
CA PHE A 273 -17.33 -5.94 -16.21
C PHE A 273 -17.99 -5.15 -17.35
N LYS A 274 -17.97 -3.81 -17.28
CA LYS A 274 -18.45 -2.98 -18.40
C LYS A 274 -17.56 -3.10 -19.65
N GLN A 275 -16.26 -3.33 -19.47
CA GLN A 275 -15.33 -3.51 -20.59
C GLN A 275 -15.48 -4.88 -21.25
N SER A 276 -15.77 -5.94 -20.50
CA SER A 276 -15.97 -7.28 -21.06
C SER A 276 -17.24 -7.37 -21.91
N VAL A 277 -18.32 -6.67 -21.54
CA VAL A 277 -19.58 -6.66 -22.30
C VAL A 277 -19.44 -5.96 -23.65
N ASN A 278 -18.57 -4.94 -23.76
CA ASN A 278 -18.38 -4.18 -25.00
C ASN A 278 -17.39 -4.84 -25.99
N ASN A 279 -16.69 -5.89 -25.58
CA ASN A 279 -15.64 -6.56 -26.37
C ASN A 279 -16.00 -8.02 -26.74
N GLY A 280 -17.19 -8.50 -26.39
CA GLY A 280 -17.73 -9.81 -26.79
C GLY A 280 -18.85 -9.65 -27.79
#